data_AF-A0A2N7PX65-F1
#
_entry.id   AF-A0A2N7PX65-F1
#
_cell.length_a   1.000
_cell.length_b   1.000
_cell.length_c   1.000
_cell.angle_alpha   90.00
_cell.angle_beta   90.00
_cell.angle_gamma   90.00
#
_symmetry.space_group_name_H-M   'P 1'
#
loop_
_entity.id
_entity.type
_entity.pdbx_description
1 polymer ?
#
loop_
_entity_poly.entity_id
_entity_poly.type
_entity_poly.pdbx_seq_one_letter_code
_entity_poly.pdbx_strand_id
1 'polypeptide(L)'
;MPLSTFNMPHAIIKTNKNLNDIECVNIFRYKNKGILPLDEFRCFLDVYKKQDLLIIKLNKATRSIITDKLKDAILDTAEKIADNLNCEIVSHNLEHTNTNIEFCDCYESVYPQKILTYNKESINNLEIGFGRGEFLINLAKQKPEEFFLGIEVYGKDFLFALNRCCNEKLNNVKLLNYDCNHVIDLFDNNSFDNIYVNFPEPWFKLYRIKHSIFNKITFQKITDKLKQNGFLHIVTDNYPFAVYSAIIGQFFSLKPLGKFFIETIDDFDTLYAKKWKRLNRTFYRLCLQKPFCSPKTTLKKFDFPLKLEKFEYKSKDLIFKILGIFENNSIDYKIIEIAIGNYLAQHVFFGLKDKTIFLLPQTNFIYTSDFCDALEKVIK
;
A
#
# COMPACT_ATOMS: atom_id res chain seq x y z
N MET A 1 7.51 17.53 3.90
CA MET A 1 6.58 17.28 2.78
C MET A 1 6.66 15.79 2.50
N PRO A 2 5.60 15.00 2.72
CA PRO A 2 5.63 13.63 2.26
C PRO A 2 5.41 13.60 0.76
N LEU A 3 6.33 12.92 0.08
CA LEU A 3 6.39 12.68 -1.34
C LEU A 3 5.27 11.72 -1.79
N SER A 4 4.08 12.25 -2.08
CA SER A 4 3.03 11.54 -2.83
C SER A 4 2.20 12.43 -3.76
N THR A 5 2.71 13.61 -4.11
CA THR A 5 2.18 14.42 -5.21
C THR A 5 2.96 14.14 -6.50
N PHE A 6 3.06 12.87 -6.89
CA PHE A 6 2.78 12.62 -8.30
C PHE A 6 1.31 12.99 -8.47
N ASN A 7 1.05 13.94 -9.35
CA ASN A 7 -0.30 14.46 -9.58
C ASN A 7 -1.18 13.23 -9.90
N MET A 8 -2.13 12.87 -9.03
CA MET A 8 -2.96 11.68 -9.26
C MET A 8 -3.60 11.78 -10.65
N PRO A 9 -3.74 10.67 -11.39
CA PRO A 9 -4.39 10.68 -12.69
C PRO A 9 -5.73 11.42 -12.62
N HIS A 10 -5.87 12.45 -13.45
CA HIS A 10 -7.05 13.28 -13.50
C HIS A 10 -7.27 13.92 -14.86
N ALA A 11 -8.52 14.28 -15.12
CA ALA A 11 -8.95 15.13 -16.21
C ALA A 11 -9.80 16.29 -15.65
N ILE A 12 -9.76 17.42 -16.32
CA ILE A 12 -10.47 18.64 -15.95
C ILE A 12 -11.32 19.10 -17.11
N ILE A 13 -12.62 19.22 -16.89
CA ILE A 13 -13.61 19.71 -17.85
C ILE A 13 -14.03 21.12 -17.42
N LYS A 14 -14.00 22.08 -18.34
CA LYS A 14 -14.52 23.41 -18.07
C LYS A 14 -16.03 23.43 -18.29
N THR A 15 -16.78 23.70 -17.23
CA THR A 15 -18.24 23.68 -17.29
C THR A 15 -18.90 24.51 -16.19
N ASN A 16 -20.00 25.17 -16.55
CA ASN A 16 -20.92 25.77 -15.60
C ASN A 16 -21.97 24.77 -15.08
N LYS A 17 -22.08 23.58 -15.69
CA LYS A 17 -22.97 22.50 -15.26
C LYS A 17 -22.49 21.84 -13.96
N ASN A 18 -23.38 21.15 -13.27
CA ASN A 18 -23.17 20.53 -11.97
C ASN A 18 -23.10 19.00 -12.09
N LEU A 19 -22.70 18.33 -11.00
CA LEU A 19 -22.60 16.86 -10.96
C LEU A 19 -23.94 16.17 -11.26
N ASN A 20 -25.07 16.82 -10.98
CA ASN A 20 -26.41 16.26 -11.22
C ASN A 20 -26.77 16.25 -12.71
N ASP A 21 -26.10 17.05 -13.53
CA ASP A 21 -26.35 17.12 -14.97
C ASP A 21 -25.63 15.98 -15.73
N ILE A 22 -24.91 15.11 -15.01
CA ILE A 22 -24.18 13.98 -15.59
C ILE A 22 -25.07 12.73 -15.55
N GLU A 23 -25.52 12.26 -16.70
CA GLU A 23 -26.45 11.11 -16.81
C GLU A 23 -25.83 9.91 -17.53
N CYS A 24 -24.71 10.10 -18.22
CA CYS A 24 -24.08 9.07 -19.05
C CYS A 24 -23.29 8.00 -18.26
N VAL A 25 -23.15 8.16 -16.95
CA VAL A 25 -22.35 7.28 -16.08
C VAL A 25 -23.00 7.13 -14.71
N ASN A 26 -22.75 5.98 -14.07
CA ASN A 26 -23.30 5.63 -12.75
C ASN A 26 -22.54 6.31 -11.60
N ILE A 27 -22.63 7.64 -11.50
CA ILE A 27 -22.04 8.40 -10.40
C ILE A 27 -22.91 8.29 -9.14
N PHE A 28 -22.30 7.86 -8.04
CA PHE A 28 -22.89 7.97 -6.71
C PHE A 28 -22.55 9.32 -6.11
N ARG A 29 -23.52 10.03 -5.52
CA ARG A 29 -23.37 11.44 -5.12
C ARG A 29 -23.60 11.65 -3.63
N TYR A 30 -22.77 12.49 -3.02
CA TYR A 30 -22.91 12.98 -1.65
C TYR A 30 -22.45 14.43 -1.57
N LYS A 31 -23.38 15.36 -1.27
CA LYS A 31 -23.12 16.80 -1.29
C LYS A 31 -22.53 17.21 -2.65
N ASN A 32 -21.36 17.87 -2.67
CA ASN A 32 -20.69 18.33 -3.88
C ASN A 32 -19.63 17.34 -4.41
N LYS A 33 -19.64 16.09 -3.92
CA LYS A 33 -18.69 15.04 -4.31
C LYS A 33 -19.45 13.87 -4.93
N GLY A 34 -18.92 13.36 -6.02
CA GLY A 34 -19.33 12.13 -6.69
C GLY A 34 -18.24 11.07 -6.55
N ILE A 35 -18.66 9.82 -6.53
CA ILE A 35 -17.81 8.63 -6.61
C ILE A 35 -18.31 7.79 -7.78
N LEU A 36 -17.40 7.49 -8.70
CA LEU A 36 -17.67 6.65 -9.87
C LEU A 36 -16.88 5.34 -9.75
N PRO A 37 -17.55 4.18 -9.63
CA PRO A 37 -16.88 2.89 -9.66
C PRO A 37 -16.41 2.54 -11.08
N LEU A 38 -15.17 2.06 -11.19
CA LEU A 38 -14.63 1.37 -12.36
C LEU A 38 -14.33 -0.08 -11.96
N ASP A 39 -15.25 -0.99 -12.29
CA ASP A 39 -15.17 -2.42 -11.88
C ASP A 39 -13.98 -3.14 -12.49
N GLU A 40 -13.73 -2.93 -13.80
CA GLU A 40 -12.62 -3.55 -14.53
C GLU A 40 -11.26 -3.27 -13.89
N PHE A 41 -11.05 -2.01 -13.48
CA PHE A 41 -9.82 -1.56 -12.83
C PHE A 41 -9.86 -1.63 -11.31
N ARG A 42 -11.00 -2.06 -10.75
CA ARG A 42 -11.25 -2.17 -9.32
C ARG A 42 -10.85 -0.90 -8.57
N CYS A 43 -11.24 0.24 -9.13
CA CYS A 43 -10.95 1.55 -8.57
C CYS A 43 -12.18 2.46 -8.58
N PHE A 44 -12.08 3.56 -7.84
CA PHE A 44 -13.06 4.64 -7.79
C PHE A 44 -12.43 5.90 -8.36
N LEU A 45 -13.22 6.69 -9.07
CA LEU A 45 -12.88 8.08 -9.39
C LEU A 45 -13.67 9.01 -8.48
N ASP A 46 -12.98 10.00 -7.91
CA ASP A 46 -13.59 11.19 -7.35
C ASP A 46 -14.05 12.09 -8.51
N VAL A 47 -15.30 12.51 -8.49
CA VAL A 47 -15.86 13.52 -9.41
C VAL A 47 -16.33 14.69 -8.57
N TYR A 48 -15.79 15.89 -8.75
CA TYR A 48 -16.22 17.05 -7.97
C TYR A 48 -16.01 18.35 -8.73
N LYS A 49 -16.85 19.34 -8.41
CA LYS A 49 -16.78 20.67 -9.03
C LYS A 49 -16.02 21.64 -8.13
N LYS A 50 -15.17 22.45 -8.74
CA LYS A 50 -14.49 23.59 -8.13
C LYS A 50 -14.59 24.78 -9.08
N GLN A 51 -15.40 25.77 -8.72
CA GLN A 51 -15.72 26.92 -9.59
C GLN A 51 -16.32 26.43 -10.93
N ASP A 52 -15.77 26.84 -12.06
CA ASP A 52 -16.15 26.44 -13.42
C ASP A 52 -15.40 25.18 -13.91
N LEU A 53 -14.76 24.44 -13.01
CA LEU A 53 -14.02 23.23 -13.33
C LEU A 53 -14.68 22.01 -12.69
N LEU A 54 -14.98 21.01 -13.51
CA LEU A 54 -15.33 19.67 -13.07
C LEU A 54 -14.07 18.80 -13.13
N ILE A 55 -13.70 18.20 -12.00
CA ILE A 55 -12.48 17.41 -11.84
C ILE A 55 -12.88 15.95 -11.68
N ILE A 56 -12.31 15.10 -12.53
CA ILE A 56 -12.43 13.64 -12.46
C ILE A 56 -11.05 13.10 -12.14
N LYS A 57 -10.91 12.35 -11.05
CA LYS A 57 -9.60 12.01 -10.49
C LYS A 57 -9.61 10.64 -9.86
N LEU A 58 -8.56 9.86 -10.07
CA LEU A 58 -8.38 8.57 -9.38
C LEU A 58 -8.41 8.77 -7.85
N ASN A 59 -9.29 8.03 -7.17
CA ASN A 59 -9.43 8.09 -5.73
C ASN A 59 -8.26 7.37 -5.05
N LYS A 60 -7.54 8.06 -4.16
CA LYS A 60 -6.36 7.53 -3.48
C LYS A 60 -6.64 6.32 -2.60
N ALA A 61 -7.85 6.19 -2.04
CA ALA A 61 -8.21 5.09 -1.15
C ALA A 61 -8.22 3.73 -1.87
N THR A 62 -8.39 3.73 -3.20
CA THR A 62 -8.39 2.53 -4.05
C THR A 62 -7.01 1.90 -4.15
N ARG A 63 -5.96 2.73 -3.99
CA ARG A 63 -4.55 2.34 -4.06
C ARG A 63 -4.21 1.58 -5.36
N SER A 64 -4.87 1.95 -6.45
CA SER A 64 -4.65 1.34 -7.75
C SER A 64 -3.26 1.67 -8.29
N ILE A 65 -2.62 0.67 -8.90
CA ILE A 65 -1.39 0.86 -9.66
C ILE A 65 -1.74 1.64 -10.92
N ILE A 66 -1.03 2.74 -11.15
CA ILE A 66 -1.28 3.62 -12.29
C ILE A 66 -0.61 3.03 -13.52
N THR A 67 -1.41 2.47 -14.42
CA THR A 67 -1.00 1.97 -15.74
C THR A 67 -1.54 2.85 -16.85
N ASP A 68 -0.97 2.75 -18.05
CA ASP A 68 -1.47 3.48 -19.23
C ASP A 68 -2.92 3.06 -19.55
N LYS A 69 -3.28 1.78 -19.43
CA LYS A 69 -4.68 1.31 -19.55
C LYS A 69 -5.65 1.99 -18.56
N LEU A 70 -5.24 2.18 -17.31
CA LEU A 70 -6.06 2.90 -16.32
C LEU A 70 -6.19 4.38 -16.69
N LYS A 71 -5.12 5.00 -17.20
CA LYS A 71 -5.18 6.39 -17.66
C LYS A 71 -6.13 6.55 -18.84
N ASP A 72 -6.08 5.63 -19.81
CA ASP A 72 -6.99 5.61 -20.96
C ASP A 72 -8.45 5.49 -20.49
N ALA A 73 -8.74 4.60 -19.53
CA ALA A 73 -10.09 4.46 -18.98
C ALA A 73 -10.60 5.71 -18.25
N ILE A 74 -9.71 6.43 -17.55
CA ILE A 74 -10.05 7.72 -16.93
C ILE A 74 -10.33 8.77 -18.00
N LEU A 75 -9.53 8.82 -19.07
CA LEU A 75 -9.70 9.77 -20.16
C LEU A 75 -11.01 9.52 -20.91
N ASP A 76 -11.28 8.28 -21.32
CA ASP A 76 -12.55 7.87 -21.97
C ASP A 76 -13.76 8.19 -21.07
N THR A 77 -13.66 7.95 -19.76
CA THR A 77 -14.71 8.35 -18.82
C THR A 77 -14.91 9.87 -18.80
N ALA A 78 -13.84 10.65 -18.84
CA ALA A 78 -13.91 12.10 -18.86
C ALA A 78 -14.46 12.64 -20.18
N GLU A 79 -14.09 12.05 -21.32
CA GLU A 79 -14.61 12.40 -22.64
C GLU A 79 -16.12 12.16 -22.71
N LYS A 80 -16.59 10.98 -22.27
CA LYS A 80 -18.02 10.69 -22.17
C LYS A 80 -18.80 11.70 -21.33
N ILE A 81 -18.23 12.12 -20.20
CA ILE A 81 -18.84 13.15 -19.34
C ILE A 81 -18.81 14.51 -20.04
N ALA A 82 -17.71 14.88 -20.69
CA ALA A 82 -17.59 16.14 -21.42
C ALA A 82 -18.62 16.22 -22.56
N ASP A 83 -18.76 15.15 -23.34
CA ASP A 83 -19.74 15.01 -24.41
C ASP A 83 -21.18 15.11 -23.89
N ASN A 84 -21.52 14.38 -22.82
CA ASN A 84 -22.84 14.48 -22.18
C ASN A 84 -23.15 15.91 -21.72
N LEU A 85 -22.13 16.64 -21.27
CA LEU A 85 -22.25 18.02 -20.83
C LEU A 85 -22.12 19.05 -21.97
N ASN A 86 -21.86 18.65 -23.22
CA ASN A 86 -21.48 19.55 -24.32
C ASN A 86 -20.36 20.52 -23.91
N CYS A 87 -19.32 20.00 -23.29
CA CYS A 87 -18.17 20.74 -22.76
C CYS A 87 -16.87 20.13 -23.29
N GLU A 88 -15.74 20.80 -23.05
CA GLU A 88 -14.42 20.31 -23.45
C GLU A 88 -13.54 19.99 -22.23
N ILE A 89 -12.66 19.00 -22.39
CA ILE A 89 -11.55 18.76 -21.47
C ILE A 89 -10.50 19.85 -21.72
N VAL A 90 -10.19 20.64 -20.68
CA VAL A 90 -9.23 21.76 -20.77
C VAL A 90 -7.83 21.38 -20.32
N SER A 91 -7.68 20.31 -19.53
CA SER A 91 -6.37 19.77 -19.14
C SER A 91 -6.50 18.37 -18.53
N HIS A 92 -5.43 17.60 -18.59
CA HIS A 92 -5.28 16.32 -17.90
C HIS A 92 -3.80 16.00 -17.67
N ASN A 93 -3.51 14.91 -16.96
CA ASN A 93 -2.16 14.34 -16.84
C ASN A 93 -2.12 12.83 -17.15
N LEU A 94 -2.91 12.44 -18.15
CA LEU A 94 -3.17 11.06 -18.53
C LEU A 94 -2.28 10.60 -19.68
N GLU A 95 -1.19 11.32 -19.95
CA GLU A 95 -0.24 10.94 -21.00
C GLU A 95 0.44 9.60 -20.66
N HIS A 96 0.71 8.80 -21.69
CA HIS A 96 1.34 7.50 -21.54
C HIS A 96 2.74 7.60 -20.94
N THR A 97 3.06 6.60 -20.13
CA THR A 97 4.31 6.51 -19.36
C THR A 97 5.09 5.23 -19.63
N ASN A 98 4.73 4.50 -20.69
CA ASN A 98 5.26 3.18 -21.05
C ASN A 98 5.08 2.16 -19.92
N THR A 99 3.89 2.15 -19.31
CA THR A 99 3.50 1.22 -18.24
C THR A 99 2.49 0.17 -18.71
N ASN A 100 2.53 -0.15 -20.00
CA ASN A 100 1.81 -1.28 -20.61
C ASN A 100 2.41 -2.61 -20.15
N ILE A 101 2.00 -3.06 -18.96
CA ILE A 101 2.45 -4.31 -18.36
C ILE A 101 1.24 -5.23 -18.23
N GLU A 102 1.37 -6.46 -18.73
CA GLU A 102 0.45 -7.53 -18.38
C GLU A 102 0.79 -8.01 -16.96
N PHE A 103 -0.19 -7.98 -16.06
CA PHE A 103 -0.02 -8.50 -14.71
C PHE A 103 0.14 -10.02 -14.79
N CYS A 104 1.31 -10.54 -14.40
CA CYS A 104 1.58 -11.97 -14.28
C CYS A 104 1.32 -12.49 -12.85
N ASP A 105 1.41 -13.80 -12.64
CA ASP A 105 1.15 -14.48 -11.36
C ASP A 105 2.05 -14.00 -10.19
N CYS A 106 3.14 -13.28 -10.46
CA CYS A 106 4.00 -12.67 -9.45
C CYS A 106 3.31 -11.47 -8.75
N TYR A 107 2.26 -10.90 -9.36
CA TYR A 107 1.48 -9.82 -8.78
C TYR A 107 0.43 -10.36 -7.81
N GLU A 108 0.47 -9.89 -6.57
CA GLU A 108 -0.63 -10.08 -5.64
C GLU A 108 -1.33 -8.74 -5.43
N SER A 109 -2.60 -8.66 -5.81
CA SER A 109 -3.43 -7.55 -5.40
C SER A 109 -3.76 -7.70 -3.93
N VAL A 110 -3.67 -6.60 -3.18
CA VAL A 110 -4.21 -6.56 -1.83
C VAL A 110 -5.73 -6.53 -1.95
N TYR A 111 -6.38 -7.66 -1.66
CA TYR A 111 -7.82 -7.71 -1.45
C TYR A 111 -8.10 -8.20 -0.03
N PRO A 112 -9.10 -7.62 0.65
CA PRO A 112 -9.47 -8.05 2.01
C PRO A 112 -9.85 -9.54 2.09
N GLN A 113 -10.33 -10.13 0.99
CA GLN A 113 -10.67 -11.55 0.91
C GLN A 113 -9.55 -12.44 0.36
N LYS A 114 -8.59 -11.88 -0.39
CA LYS A 114 -7.51 -12.62 -1.05
C LYS A 114 -6.20 -12.35 -0.34
N ILE A 115 -6.21 -12.64 0.95
CA ILE A 115 -4.98 -12.81 1.72
C ILE A 115 -4.23 -13.97 1.07
N LEU A 116 -3.10 -13.69 0.40
CA LEU A 116 -2.12 -14.62 -0.16
C LEU A 116 -2.71 -16.03 -0.32
N THR A 117 -3.44 -16.27 -1.41
CA THR A 117 -3.97 -17.61 -1.73
C THR A 117 -2.86 -18.62 -1.96
N TYR A 118 -1.61 -18.15 -2.06
CA TYR A 118 -0.40 -18.94 -1.96
C TYR A 118 0.01 -19.13 -0.51
N ASN A 119 0.32 -20.38 -0.16
CA ASN A 119 0.63 -20.86 1.18
C ASN A 119 1.53 -19.87 1.95
N LYS A 120 0.96 -19.04 2.83
CA LYS A 120 1.75 -18.12 3.68
C LYS A 120 2.87 -18.83 4.42
N GLU A 121 2.65 -20.11 4.72
CA GLU A 121 3.60 -21.00 5.38
C GLU A 121 4.89 -21.22 4.56
N SER A 122 4.89 -20.97 3.24
CA SER A 122 6.08 -21.10 2.40
C SER A 122 6.89 -19.80 2.28
N ILE A 123 6.28 -18.62 2.46
CA ILE A 123 7.00 -17.33 2.37
C ILE A 123 7.87 -17.16 3.61
N ASN A 124 9.17 -17.31 3.42
CA ASN A 124 10.16 -17.21 4.47
C ASN A 124 11.02 -15.94 4.41
N ASN A 125 10.98 -15.21 3.30
CA ASN A 125 11.80 -14.01 3.12
C ASN A 125 10.95 -12.79 2.76
N LEU A 126 11.25 -11.64 3.36
CA LEU A 126 10.58 -10.38 3.11
C LEU A 126 11.59 -9.27 2.79
N GLU A 127 11.41 -8.52 1.71
CA GLU A 127 12.08 -7.23 1.52
C GLU A 127 11.07 -6.07 1.62
N ILE A 128 11.37 -5.10 2.50
CA ILE A 128 10.58 -3.88 2.69
C ILE A 128 11.27 -2.73 1.96
N GLY A 129 10.54 -2.09 1.04
CA GLY A 129 11.06 -1.00 0.21
C GLY A 129 12.05 -1.51 -0.84
N PHE A 130 11.66 -2.54 -1.60
CA PHE A 130 12.56 -3.19 -2.57
C PHE A 130 12.94 -2.29 -3.76
N GLY A 131 12.32 -1.12 -3.92
CA GLY A 131 12.56 -0.23 -5.05
C GLY A 131 12.31 -0.92 -6.38
N ARG A 132 13.33 -0.98 -7.25
CA ARG A 132 13.23 -1.65 -8.57
C ARG A 132 13.37 -3.18 -8.50
N GLY A 133 13.45 -3.74 -7.30
CA GLY A 133 13.42 -5.18 -7.05
C GLY A 133 14.73 -5.91 -7.35
N GLU A 134 15.83 -5.20 -7.62
CA GLU A 134 17.08 -5.83 -8.05
C GLU A 134 17.65 -6.80 -7.02
N PHE A 135 17.68 -6.40 -5.74
CA PHE A 135 18.14 -7.25 -4.66
C PHE A 135 17.23 -8.48 -4.52
N LEU A 136 15.91 -8.25 -4.33
CA LEU A 136 14.90 -9.29 -4.23
C LEU A 136 15.01 -10.35 -5.33
N ILE A 137 15.00 -9.89 -6.59
CA ILE A 137 14.93 -10.72 -7.78
C ILE A 137 16.23 -11.52 -7.94
N ASN A 138 17.39 -10.89 -7.72
CA ASN A 138 18.67 -11.58 -7.80
C ASN A 138 18.79 -12.63 -6.69
N LEU A 139 18.36 -12.32 -5.46
CA LEU A 139 18.40 -13.25 -4.34
C LEU A 139 17.47 -14.45 -4.58
N ALA A 140 16.25 -14.19 -5.07
CA ALA A 140 15.28 -15.23 -5.40
C ALA A 140 15.77 -16.19 -6.49
N LYS A 141 16.50 -15.68 -7.48
CA LYS A 141 17.16 -16.51 -8.51
C LYS A 141 18.25 -17.41 -7.94
N GLN A 142 19.00 -16.92 -6.97
CA GLN A 142 20.08 -17.69 -6.33
C GLN A 142 19.54 -18.76 -5.38
N LYS A 143 18.30 -18.57 -4.88
CA LYS A 143 17.64 -19.43 -3.91
C LYS A 143 16.25 -19.86 -4.42
N PRO A 144 16.18 -20.69 -5.47
CA PRO A 144 14.91 -21.09 -6.09
C PRO A 144 13.98 -21.87 -5.14
N GLU A 145 14.54 -22.50 -4.11
CA GLU A 145 13.81 -23.27 -3.08
C GLU A 145 13.20 -22.37 -1.98
N GLU A 146 13.57 -21.10 -1.92
CA GLU A 146 13.05 -20.13 -0.95
C GLU A 146 11.99 -19.23 -1.61
N PHE A 147 11.02 -18.75 -0.82
CA PHE A 147 9.95 -17.88 -1.30
C PHE A 147 10.06 -16.48 -0.72
N PHE A 148 9.91 -15.50 -1.60
CA PHE A 148 10.18 -14.10 -1.31
C PHE A 148 8.92 -13.26 -1.46
N LEU A 149 8.69 -12.37 -0.50
CA LEU A 149 7.74 -11.28 -0.61
C LEU A 149 8.50 -9.95 -0.71
N GLY A 150 8.16 -9.14 -1.71
CA GLY A 150 8.55 -7.74 -1.79
C GLY A 150 7.38 -6.82 -1.46
N ILE A 151 7.61 -5.81 -0.62
CA ILE A 151 6.67 -4.69 -0.40
C ILE A 151 7.30 -3.39 -0.90
N GLU A 152 6.60 -2.66 -1.77
CA GLU A 152 7.02 -1.33 -2.23
C GLU A 152 5.80 -0.42 -2.31
N VAL A 153 5.89 0.80 -1.78
CA VAL A 153 4.78 1.76 -1.81
C VAL A 153 4.79 2.58 -3.11
N TYR A 154 5.95 2.78 -3.71
CA TYR A 154 6.11 3.60 -4.90
C TYR A 154 5.80 2.81 -6.17
N GLY A 155 4.61 3.06 -6.74
CA GLY A 155 4.05 2.29 -7.85
C GLY A 155 4.94 2.20 -9.10
N LYS A 156 5.75 3.22 -9.40
CA LYS A 156 6.66 3.18 -10.57
C LYS A 156 7.75 2.13 -10.40
N ASP A 157 8.38 2.10 -9.24
CA ASP A 157 9.45 1.14 -8.94
C ASP A 157 8.88 -0.27 -8.78
N PHE A 158 7.68 -0.38 -8.19
CA PHE A 158 6.89 -1.61 -8.18
C PHE A 158 6.66 -2.18 -9.59
N LEU A 159 6.23 -1.36 -10.55
CA LEU A 159 5.99 -1.79 -11.94
C LEU A 159 7.27 -2.27 -12.64
N PHE A 160 8.43 -1.64 -12.37
CA PHE A 160 9.71 -2.13 -12.88
C PHE A 160 10.05 -3.53 -12.36
N ALA A 161 9.90 -3.74 -11.04
CA ALA A 161 10.15 -5.05 -10.44
C ALA A 161 9.17 -6.11 -10.98
N LEU A 162 7.88 -5.76 -11.09
CA LEU A 162 6.87 -6.66 -11.62
C LEU A 162 7.19 -7.10 -13.05
N ASN A 163 7.46 -6.14 -13.95
CA ASN A 163 7.83 -6.45 -15.33
C ASN A 163 9.06 -7.36 -15.39
N ARG A 164 10.06 -7.12 -14.53
CA ARG A 164 11.24 -7.96 -14.46
C ARG A 164 10.91 -9.38 -13.97
N CYS A 165 10.12 -9.54 -12.91
CA CYS A 165 9.67 -10.85 -12.45
C CYS A 165 8.92 -11.62 -13.53
N CYS A 166 8.03 -10.96 -14.30
CA CYS A 166 7.28 -11.58 -15.39
C CYS A 166 8.21 -12.03 -16.53
N ASN A 167 9.13 -11.16 -16.98
CA ASN A 167 10.08 -11.49 -18.04
C ASN A 167 11.04 -12.62 -17.65
N GLU A 168 11.44 -12.67 -16.39
CA GLU A 168 12.33 -13.70 -15.84
C GLU A 168 11.58 -14.96 -15.37
N LYS A 169 10.25 -14.99 -15.45
CA LYS A 169 9.36 -16.10 -15.07
C LYS A 169 9.62 -16.62 -13.65
N LEU A 170 9.76 -15.70 -12.68
CA LEU A 170 10.04 -16.07 -11.29
C LEU A 170 8.78 -16.53 -10.56
N ASN A 171 8.76 -17.80 -10.17
CA ASN A 171 7.62 -18.41 -9.48
C ASN A 171 7.72 -18.33 -7.95
N ASN A 172 8.90 -17.98 -7.43
CA ASN A 172 9.19 -17.90 -5.99
C ASN A 172 9.24 -16.45 -5.46
N VAL A 173 8.73 -15.47 -6.23
CA VAL A 173 8.64 -14.06 -5.82
C VAL A 173 7.20 -13.58 -5.91
N LYS A 174 6.72 -12.93 -4.85
CA LYS A 174 5.47 -12.18 -4.81
C LYS A 174 5.75 -10.72 -4.51
N LEU A 175 5.03 -9.82 -5.18
CA LEU A 175 5.17 -8.38 -4.98
C LEU A 175 3.85 -7.76 -4.54
N LEU A 176 3.91 -6.90 -3.52
CA LEU A 176 2.79 -6.11 -3.02
C LEU A 176 3.06 -4.60 -3.13
N ASN A 177 2.11 -3.87 -3.74
CA ASN A 177 2.13 -2.41 -3.76
C ASN A 177 1.26 -1.84 -2.62
N TYR A 178 1.85 -1.64 -1.44
CA TYR A 178 1.12 -1.15 -0.28
C TYR A 178 2.06 -0.60 0.81
N ASP A 179 1.50 0.10 1.80
CA ASP A 179 2.25 0.53 3.00
C ASP A 179 2.62 -0.70 3.85
N CYS A 180 3.91 -0.88 4.11
CA CYS A 180 4.40 -2.02 4.90
C CYS A 180 3.82 -2.06 6.32
N ASN A 181 3.47 -0.91 6.91
CA ASN A 181 2.88 -0.84 8.25
C ASN A 181 1.54 -1.58 8.35
N HIS A 182 0.81 -1.67 7.23
CA HIS A 182 -0.42 -2.43 7.13
C HIS A 182 -0.14 -3.87 6.69
N VAL A 183 0.69 -4.09 5.66
CA VAL A 183 0.99 -5.43 5.13
C VAL A 183 1.59 -6.36 6.17
N ILE A 184 2.47 -5.86 7.04
CA ILE A 184 3.09 -6.68 8.09
C ILE A 184 2.04 -7.30 9.02
N ASP A 185 0.88 -6.65 9.22
CA ASP A 185 -0.20 -7.19 10.05
C ASP A 185 -0.90 -8.40 9.41
N LEU A 186 -0.72 -8.64 8.11
CA LEU A 186 -1.25 -9.83 7.43
C LEU A 186 -0.53 -11.11 7.85
N PHE A 187 0.67 -11.02 8.41
CA PHE A 187 1.48 -12.17 8.77
C PHE A 187 1.37 -12.48 10.25
N ASP A 188 1.36 -13.75 10.60
CA ASP A 188 1.41 -14.16 11.99
C ASP A 188 2.82 -13.90 12.55
N ASN A 189 2.94 -13.80 13.86
CA ASN A 189 4.27 -13.71 14.48
C ASN A 189 5.10 -14.95 14.13
N ASN A 190 6.41 -14.77 13.96
CA ASN A 190 7.35 -15.82 13.56
C ASN A 190 7.06 -16.40 12.15
N SER A 191 6.72 -15.56 11.18
CA SER A 191 6.49 -15.97 9.78
C SER A 191 7.78 -16.01 8.96
N PHE A 192 8.73 -15.09 9.18
CA PHE A 192 9.88 -14.89 8.29
C PHE A 192 11.19 -15.39 8.91
N ASP A 193 11.99 -16.08 8.11
CA ASP A 193 13.38 -16.41 8.39
C ASP A 193 14.28 -15.18 8.19
N ASN A 194 14.04 -14.40 7.13
CA ASN A 194 14.79 -13.17 6.88
C ASN A 194 13.86 -12.00 6.52
N ILE A 195 14.19 -10.82 7.07
CA ILE A 195 13.63 -9.54 6.65
C ILE A 195 14.76 -8.65 6.18
N TYR A 196 14.64 -8.07 4.99
CA TYR A 196 15.61 -7.21 4.35
C TYR A 196 15.08 -5.78 4.25
N VAL A 197 15.94 -4.81 4.59
CA VAL A 197 15.66 -3.38 4.53
C VAL A 197 16.88 -2.67 3.94
N ASN A 198 16.84 -2.42 2.63
CA ASN A 198 17.99 -1.88 1.89
C ASN A 198 17.78 -0.40 1.57
N PHE A 199 18.76 0.43 1.97
CA PHE A 199 18.78 1.89 1.78
C PHE A 199 17.47 2.61 2.17
N PRO A 200 16.94 2.37 3.38
CA PRO A 200 15.71 3.03 3.81
C PRO A 200 15.89 4.54 3.92
N GLU A 201 14.84 5.30 3.61
CA GLU A 201 14.85 6.76 3.74
C GLU A 201 15.13 7.18 5.19
N PRO A 202 16.20 7.96 5.44
CA PRO A 202 16.61 8.25 6.80
C PRO A 202 15.85 9.48 7.34
N TRP A 203 14.71 9.24 8.00
CA TRP A 203 13.83 10.29 8.53
C TRP A 203 14.35 10.97 9.82
N PHE A 204 15.51 11.64 9.78
CA PHE A 204 16.19 12.19 10.98
C PHE A 204 15.44 13.24 11.80
N LYS A 205 14.47 13.95 11.21
CA LYS A 205 13.73 14.97 11.97
C LYS A 205 12.76 14.26 12.91
N LEU A 206 12.79 14.58 14.22
CA LEU A 206 11.98 13.93 15.27
C LEU A 206 10.49 13.78 14.89
N TYR A 207 9.89 14.79 14.27
CA TYR A 207 8.49 14.74 13.83
C TYR A 207 8.23 13.79 12.64
N ARG A 208 9.28 13.38 11.93
CA ARG A 208 9.23 12.44 10.79
C ARG A 208 9.62 11.01 11.19
N ILE A 209 10.29 10.81 12.34
CA ILE A 209 10.65 9.47 12.83
C ILE A 209 9.42 8.56 12.95
N LYS A 210 8.24 9.10 13.31
CA LYS A 210 6.99 8.33 13.36
C LYS A 210 6.58 7.68 12.03
N HIS A 211 7.08 8.18 10.90
CA HIS A 211 6.87 7.61 9.57
C HIS A 211 8.00 6.69 9.12
N SER A 212 9.10 6.62 9.88
CA SER A 212 10.18 5.67 9.63
C SER A 212 9.72 4.27 9.97
N ILE A 213 10.12 3.29 9.18
CA ILE A 213 9.98 1.87 9.54
C ILE A 213 10.79 1.50 10.80
N PHE A 214 11.73 2.36 11.20
CA PHE A 214 12.51 2.27 12.44
C PHE A 214 11.89 3.05 13.60
N ASN A 215 10.62 3.45 13.53
CA ASN A 215 9.92 3.85 14.74
C ASN A 215 9.66 2.61 15.63
N LYS A 216 9.49 2.80 16.95
CA LYS A 216 9.33 1.69 17.90
C LYS A 216 8.16 0.75 17.57
N ILE A 217 7.03 1.29 17.13
CA ILE A 217 5.82 0.49 16.84
C ILE A 217 6.07 -0.41 15.63
N THR A 218 6.52 0.18 14.51
CA THR A 218 6.80 -0.59 13.28
C THR A 218 7.95 -1.56 13.47
N PHE A 219 9.01 -1.16 14.17
CA PHE A 219 10.16 -2.03 14.41
C PHE A 219 9.80 -3.22 15.31
N GLN A 220 8.94 -3.03 16.32
CA GLN A 220 8.38 -4.13 17.11
C GLN A 220 7.60 -5.09 16.22
N LYS A 221 6.72 -4.59 15.34
CA LYS A 221 5.99 -5.45 14.38
C LYS A 221 6.96 -6.27 13.51
N ILE A 222 7.98 -5.64 12.95
CA ILE A 222 9.02 -6.31 12.14
C ILE A 222 9.70 -7.42 12.96
N THR A 223 10.15 -7.07 14.18
CA THR A 223 10.79 -8.02 15.09
C THR A 223 9.86 -9.19 15.43
N ASP A 224 8.58 -8.93 15.63
CA ASP A 224 7.60 -9.97 15.93
C ASP A 224 7.35 -10.95 14.79
N LYS A 225 7.48 -10.49 13.53
CA LYS A 225 7.31 -11.35 12.37
C LYS A 225 8.53 -12.22 12.07
N LEU A 226 9.71 -11.89 12.59
CA LEU A 226 10.88 -12.78 12.52
C LEU A 226 10.70 -14.02 13.38
N LYS A 227 11.10 -15.18 12.85
CA LYS A 227 11.23 -16.42 13.61
C LYS A 227 12.35 -16.31 14.63
N GLN A 228 12.30 -17.18 15.65
CA GLN A 228 13.46 -17.41 16.49
C GLN A 228 14.64 -17.84 15.60
N ASN A 229 15.81 -17.26 15.84
CA ASN A 229 17.03 -17.38 15.05
C ASN A 229 16.98 -16.77 13.65
N GLY A 230 15.86 -16.15 13.26
CA GLY A 230 15.74 -15.39 12.01
C GLY A 230 16.51 -14.06 12.07
N PHE A 231 16.71 -13.45 10.90
CA PHE A 231 17.59 -12.29 10.73
C PHE A 231 16.89 -11.07 10.14
N LEU A 232 17.13 -9.91 10.77
CA LEU A 232 16.90 -8.60 10.17
C LEU A 232 18.20 -8.12 9.52
N HIS A 233 18.17 -7.96 8.20
CA HIS A 233 19.26 -7.46 7.39
C HIS A 233 18.99 -6.01 7.01
N ILE A 234 19.91 -5.12 7.34
CA ILE A 234 19.81 -3.69 7.04
C ILE A 234 21.07 -3.26 6.32
N VAL A 235 20.91 -2.55 5.20
CA VAL A 235 22.01 -1.90 4.49
C VAL A 235 21.70 -0.43 4.32
N THR A 236 22.67 0.44 4.59
CA THR A 236 22.51 1.89 4.43
C THR A 236 23.84 2.55 4.07
N ASP A 237 23.80 3.67 3.35
CA ASP A 237 24.94 4.56 3.10
C ASP A 237 25.02 5.71 4.12
N ASN A 238 24.18 5.66 5.17
CA ASN A 238 24.09 6.70 6.17
C ASN A 238 24.53 6.19 7.55
N TYR A 239 25.68 6.66 8.02
CA TYR A 239 26.25 6.21 9.29
C TYR A 239 25.40 6.55 10.52
N PRO A 240 24.90 7.79 10.72
CA PRO A 240 23.95 8.08 11.80
C PRO A 240 22.72 7.16 11.82
N PHE A 241 22.20 6.80 10.65
CA PHE A 241 21.09 5.86 10.54
C PHE A 241 21.50 4.43 10.91
N ALA A 242 22.69 3.98 10.51
CA ALA A 242 23.23 2.69 10.92
C ALA A 242 23.38 2.60 12.44
N VAL A 243 23.90 3.65 13.08
CA VAL A 243 24.02 3.74 14.55
C VAL A 243 22.64 3.68 15.21
N TYR A 244 21.66 4.44 14.71
CA TYR A 244 20.30 4.39 15.24
C TYR A 244 19.68 2.99 15.09
N SER A 245 19.90 2.34 13.95
CA SER A 245 19.44 0.98 13.66
C SER A 245 20.05 -0.06 14.60
N ALA A 246 21.33 0.08 14.95
CA ALA A 246 21.99 -0.77 15.95
C ALA A 246 21.38 -0.57 17.35
N ILE A 247 21.18 0.68 17.77
CA ILE A 247 20.61 1.02 19.08
C ILE A 247 19.19 0.46 19.21
N ILE A 248 18.34 0.66 18.21
CA ILE A 248 16.97 0.15 18.26
C ILE A 248 16.94 -1.38 18.17
N GLY A 249 17.79 -2.00 17.36
CA GLY A 249 17.94 -3.46 17.33
C GLY A 249 18.30 -4.02 18.70
N GLN A 250 19.27 -3.41 19.39
CA GLN A 250 19.63 -3.78 20.75
C GLN A 250 18.49 -3.55 21.75
N PHE A 251 17.73 -2.45 21.62
CA PHE A 251 16.55 -2.18 22.45
C PHE A 251 15.50 -3.29 22.35
N PHE A 252 15.30 -3.86 21.16
CA PHE A 252 14.42 -5.02 20.94
C PHE A 252 15.13 -6.37 21.10
N SER A 253 16.27 -6.40 21.79
CA SER A 253 17.02 -7.62 22.14
C SER A 253 17.53 -8.44 20.94
N LEU A 254 17.66 -7.83 19.76
CA LEU A 254 18.35 -8.44 18.64
C LEU A 254 19.86 -8.48 18.89
N LYS A 255 20.54 -9.50 18.36
CA LYS A 255 21.97 -9.73 18.52
C LYS A 255 22.69 -9.62 17.17
N PRO A 256 23.89 -9.04 17.10
CA PRO A 256 24.65 -9.05 15.86
C PRO A 256 25.07 -10.48 15.54
N LEU A 257 25.05 -10.84 14.25
CA LEU A 257 25.63 -12.10 13.78
C LEU A 257 27.16 -12.13 13.96
N GLY A 258 27.81 -10.99 13.69
CA GLY A 258 29.24 -10.80 13.86
C GLY A 258 29.62 -10.21 15.21
N LYS A 259 30.91 -9.87 15.35
CA LYS A 259 31.44 -9.20 16.56
C LYS A 259 30.85 -7.80 16.78
N PHE A 260 30.43 -7.14 15.71
CA PHE A 260 29.93 -5.76 15.74
C PHE A 260 28.51 -5.70 15.19
N PHE A 261 27.73 -4.74 15.70
CA PHE A 261 26.39 -4.44 15.17
C PHE A 261 26.43 -3.84 13.76
N ILE A 262 27.51 -3.13 13.44
CA ILE A 262 27.67 -2.42 12.17
C ILE A 262 28.98 -2.88 11.55
N GLU A 263 28.88 -3.37 10.32
CA GLU A 263 30.01 -3.75 9.49
C GLU A 263 30.07 -2.80 8.29
N THR A 264 31.29 -2.44 7.86
CA THR A 264 31.48 -1.76 6.58
C THR A 264 31.55 -2.81 5.48
N ILE A 265 30.83 -2.58 4.38
CA ILE A 265 30.82 -3.47 3.22
C ILE A 265 31.12 -2.71 1.94
N ASP A 266 31.78 -3.38 1.01
CA ASP A 266 32.10 -2.87 -0.32
C ASP A 266 31.33 -3.59 -1.43
N ASP A 267 30.66 -4.70 -1.10
CA ASP A 267 30.01 -5.65 -2.01
C ASP A 267 28.48 -5.62 -1.86
N PHE A 268 27.85 -4.55 -2.35
CA PHE A 268 26.41 -4.52 -2.60
C PHE A 268 26.14 -4.19 -4.07
N ASP A 269 25.47 -5.08 -4.80
CA ASP A 269 25.30 -4.98 -6.25
C ASP A 269 23.85 -4.67 -6.66
N THR A 270 23.47 -3.40 -6.48
CA THR A 270 22.24 -2.81 -7.03
C THR A 270 22.57 -1.56 -7.83
N LEU A 271 21.72 -1.10 -8.76
CA LEU A 271 21.93 0.15 -9.50
C LEU A 271 22.04 1.35 -8.56
N TYR A 272 21.27 1.35 -7.47
CA TYR A 272 21.41 2.34 -6.40
C TYR A 272 22.82 2.29 -5.81
N ALA A 273 23.28 1.13 -5.34
CA ALA A 273 24.62 0.97 -4.78
C ALA A 273 25.73 1.34 -5.80
N LYS A 274 25.60 0.94 -7.07
CA LYS A 274 26.54 1.29 -8.15
C LYS A 274 26.65 2.80 -8.33
N LYS A 275 25.53 3.54 -8.29
CA LYS A 275 25.52 5.00 -8.36
C LYS A 275 26.32 5.62 -7.21
N TRP A 276 26.16 5.12 -5.98
CA TRP A 276 26.82 5.69 -4.81
C TRP A 276 28.26 5.25 -4.61
N LYS A 277 28.63 4.04 -5.05
CA LYS A 277 30.03 3.59 -5.12
C LYS A 277 30.87 4.51 -6.00
N ARG A 278 30.33 4.99 -7.13
CA ARG A 278 30.98 6.00 -7.99
C ARG A 278 31.26 7.34 -7.27
N LEU A 279 30.57 7.59 -6.16
CA LEU A 279 30.74 8.78 -5.33
C LEU A 279 31.54 8.47 -4.05
N ASN A 280 32.27 7.35 -4.00
CA ASN A 280 33.08 6.90 -2.86
C ASN A 280 32.33 6.86 -1.53
N ARG A 281 31.03 6.51 -1.55
CA ARG A 281 30.26 6.32 -0.33
C ARG A 281 30.55 4.97 0.31
N THR A 282 30.75 4.99 1.63
CA THR A 282 30.84 3.80 2.48
C THR A 282 29.44 3.23 2.72
N PHE A 283 29.30 1.90 2.68
CA PHE A 283 28.06 1.22 3.05
C PHE A 283 28.21 0.50 4.38
N TYR A 284 27.13 0.54 5.15
CA TYR A 284 27.03 -0.05 6.47
C TYR A 284 25.98 -1.16 6.44
N ARG A 285 26.37 -2.35 6.89
CA ARG A 285 25.51 -3.52 7.03
C ARG A 285 25.27 -3.82 8.50
N LEU A 286 24.03 -4.14 8.84
CA LEU A 286 23.66 -4.75 10.10
C LEU A 286 22.96 -6.08 9.80
N CYS A 287 23.45 -7.16 10.40
CA CYS A 287 22.80 -8.46 10.38
C CYS A 287 22.44 -8.83 11.82
N LEU A 288 21.15 -8.71 12.14
CA LEU A 288 20.66 -8.79 13.51
C LEU A 288 19.77 -10.02 13.68
N GLN A 289 20.21 -10.97 14.50
CA GLN A 289 19.49 -12.19 14.82
C GLN A 289 18.50 -11.98 15.97
N LYS A 290 17.30 -12.56 15.85
CA LYS A 290 16.30 -12.60 16.93
C LYS A 290 16.48 -13.87 17.77
N PRO A 291 16.90 -13.81 19.05
CA PRO A 291 17.20 -15.01 19.84
C PRO A 291 15.98 -15.65 20.51
N PHE A 292 14.78 -15.06 20.36
CA PHE A 292 13.56 -15.47 21.06
C PHE A 292 12.39 -15.67 20.08
N CYS A 293 11.36 -16.38 20.54
CA CYS A 293 10.09 -16.54 19.82
C CYS A 293 9.09 -15.47 20.29
N SER A 294 8.38 -14.83 19.35
CA SER A 294 7.28 -13.93 19.71
C SER A 294 6.01 -14.71 20.03
N PRO A 295 5.12 -14.19 20.90
CA PRO A 295 3.84 -14.84 21.18
C PRO A 295 3.04 -15.02 19.90
N LYS A 296 2.28 -16.11 19.79
CA LYS A 296 1.37 -16.31 18.64
C LYS A 296 0.33 -15.20 18.61
N THR A 297 0.07 -14.68 17.43
CA THR A 297 -0.98 -13.70 17.18
C THR A 297 -1.94 -14.29 16.16
N THR A 298 -3.23 -14.11 16.39
CA THR A 298 -4.27 -14.45 15.42
C THR A 298 -4.99 -13.17 15.06
N LEU A 299 -4.86 -12.76 13.81
CA LEU A 299 -5.56 -11.61 13.30
C LEU A 299 -7.06 -11.91 13.19
N LYS A 300 -7.91 -11.08 13.81
CA LYS A 300 -9.36 -11.16 13.64
C LYS A 300 -9.73 -10.95 12.17
N LYS A 301 -10.59 -11.80 11.64
CA LYS A 301 -11.17 -11.66 10.31
C LYS A 301 -12.68 -11.53 10.42
N PHE A 302 -13.28 -10.89 9.43
CA PHE A 302 -14.72 -10.73 9.34
C PHE A 302 -15.20 -11.27 8.00
N ASP A 303 -16.35 -11.94 8.04
CA ASP A 303 -17.06 -12.33 6.83
C ASP A 303 -18.08 -11.25 6.50
N PHE A 304 -18.03 -10.75 5.26
CA PHE A 304 -19.01 -9.81 4.75
C PHE A 304 -20.16 -10.59 4.11
N PRO A 305 -21.42 -10.11 4.25
CA PRO A 305 -21.79 -8.77 4.71
C PRO A 305 -21.89 -8.60 6.24
N LEU A 306 -21.72 -7.37 6.73
CA LEU A 306 -21.76 -7.03 8.16
C LEU A 306 -22.83 -6.00 8.48
N LYS A 307 -23.66 -6.26 9.50
CA LYS A 307 -24.65 -5.30 9.99
C LYS A 307 -24.00 -4.32 10.98
N LEU A 308 -24.18 -3.02 10.74
CA LEU A 308 -23.72 -1.96 11.63
C LEU A 308 -24.79 -1.60 12.65
N GLU A 309 -24.45 -1.65 13.94
CA GLU A 309 -25.26 -1.12 15.04
C GLU A 309 -25.02 0.38 15.23
N LYS A 310 -23.80 0.86 14.92
CA LYS A 310 -23.40 2.28 15.01
C LYS A 310 -22.79 2.75 13.69
N PHE A 311 -23.02 4.02 13.36
CA PHE A 311 -22.49 4.68 12.15
C PHE A 311 -21.22 5.50 12.42
N GLU A 312 -20.89 5.71 13.69
CA GLU A 312 -19.63 6.34 14.14
C GLU A 312 -19.18 5.72 15.46
N TYR A 313 -17.86 5.64 15.65
CA TYR A 313 -17.20 5.29 16.90
C TYR A 313 -15.87 6.04 17.01
N LYS A 314 -15.56 6.56 18.19
CA LYS A 314 -14.27 7.21 18.45
C LYS A 314 -13.85 6.99 19.89
N SER A 315 -12.59 6.60 20.07
CA SER A 315 -11.90 6.56 21.36
C SER A 315 -10.61 7.38 21.27
N LYS A 316 -9.75 7.29 22.29
CA LYS A 316 -8.45 7.95 22.31
C LYS A 316 -7.58 7.54 21.12
N ASP A 317 -7.63 6.25 20.76
CA ASP A 317 -6.70 5.64 19.80
C ASP A 317 -7.38 5.06 18.56
N LEU A 318 -8.70 4.82 18.59
CA LEU A 318 -9.44 4.22 17.48
C LEU A 318 -10.53 5.14 16.94
N ILE A 319 -10.73 5.07 15.63
CA ILE A 319 -11.82 5.72 14.92
C ILE A 319 -12.53 4.73 14.00
N PHE A 320 -13.84 4.90 13.90
CA PHE A 320 -14.67 4.48 12.80
C PHE A 320 -15.56 5.68 12.48
N LYS A 321 -15.37 6.28 11.31
CA LYS A 321 -16.13 7.48 10.93
C LYS A 321 -16.56 7.38 9.49
N ILE A 322 -17.85 7.53 9.26
CA ILE A 322 -18.38 7.70 7.91
C ILE A 322 -18.05 9.12 7.43
N LEU A 323 -17.32 9.20 6.33
CA LEU A 323 -16.93 10.44 5.68
C LEU A 323 -17.97 10.89 4.66
N GLY A 324 -18.68 9.94 4.05
CA GLY A 324 -19.75 10.22 3.09
C GLY A 324 -20.60 8.99 2.80
N ILE A 325 -21.85 9.24 2.43
CA ILE A 325 -22.82 8.22 1.98
C ILE A 325 -23.31 8.67 0.61
N PHE A 326 -22.82 8.00 -0.42
CA PHE A 326 -23.04 8.35 -1.82
C PHE A 326 -24.20 7.54 -2.39
N GLU A 327 -25.13 8.21 -3.06
CA GLU A 327 -26.38 7.63 -3.56
C GLU A 327 -26.45 7.71 -5.09
N ASN A 328 -27.07 6.71 -5.71
CA ASN A 328 -27.38 6.69 -7.14
C ASN A 328 -28.83 6.23 -7.30
N ASN A 329 -29.66 7.03 -7.98
CA ASN A 329 -31.09 6.77 -8.12
C ASN A 329 -31.42 5.50 -8.91
N SER A 330 -30.47 5.00 -9.71
CA SER A 330 -30.64 3.82 -10.55
C SER A 330 -30.15 2.53 -9.89
N ILE A 331 -29.59 2.61 -8.68
CA ILE A 331 -28.95 1.48 -8.00
C ILE A 331 -29.52 1.32 -6.59
N ASP A 332 -29.82 0.09 -6.19
CA ASP A 332 -30.55 -0.26 -4.96
C ASP A 332 -29.66 -0.36 -3.70
N TYR A 333 -28.46 0.21 -3.75
CA TYR A 333 -27.53 0.33 -2.63
C TYR A 333 -26.81 1.68 -2.65
N LYS A 334 -26.19 2.04 -1.52
CA LYS A 334 -25.37 3.26 -1.38
C LYS A 334 -23.89 2.87 -1.30
N ILE A 335 -22.99 3.78 -1.65
CA ILE A 335 -21.56 3.62 -1.36
C ILE A 335 -21.23 4.43 -0.13
N ILE A 336 -20.53 3.86 0.85
CA ILE A 336 -20.05 4.59 2.02
C ILE A 336 -18.54 4.70 2.00
N GLU A 337 -18.02 5.88 2.31
CA GLU A 337 -16.60 6.12 2.57
C GLU A 337 -16.38 6.14 4.08
N ILE A 338 -15.51 5.27 4.58
CA ILE A 338 -15.21 5.12 6.01
C ILE A 338 -13.73 5.38 6.26
N ALA A 339 -13.43 6.19 7.27
CA ALA A 339 -12.11 6.22 7.92
C ALA A 339 -12.14 5.30 9.14
N ILE A 340 -11.25 4.30 9.17
CA ILE A 340 -11.26 3.25 10.20
C ILE A 340 -9.85 2.83 10.63
N GLY A 341 -9.65 2.64 11.93
CA GLY A 341 -8.37 2.24 12.54
C GLY A 341 -7.86 3.30 13.52
N ASN A 342 -6.55 3.55 13.54
CA ASN A 342 -5.89 4.46 14.49
C ASN A 342 -5.23 5.67 13.79
N TYR A 343 -4.03 6.07 14.24
CA TYR A 343 -3.22 7.11 13.59
C TYR A 343 -2.97 6.86 12.09
N LEU A 344 -2.95 5.60 11.64
CA LEU A 344 -2.89 5.19 10.23
C LEU A 344 -4.23 4.68 9.73
N ALA A 345 -5.32 5.37 10.08
CA ALA A 345 -6.66 5.01 9.66
C ALA A 345 -6.72 4.81 8.14
N GLN A 346 -7.32 3.69 7.74
CA GLN A 346 -7.56 3.36 6.35
C GLN A 346 -8.84 4.05 5.91
N HIS A 347 -8.80 4.71 4.76
CA HIS A 347 -9.98 5.18 4.06
C HIS A 347 -10.44 4.05 3.15
N VAL A 348 -11.67 3.58 3.32
CA VAL A 348 -12.19 2.38 2.66
C VAL A 348 -13.62 2.64 2.20
N PHE A 349 -13.97 2.09 1.05
CA PHE A 349 -15.32 2.15 0.52
C PHE A 349 -16.03 0.80 0.68
N PHE A 350 -17.30 0.83 1.06
CA PHE A 350 -18.17 -0.34 1.09
C PHE A 350 -19.50 -0.04 0.40
N GLY A 351 -20.16 -1.08 -0.10
CA GLY A 351 -21.59 -1.01 -0.41
C GLY A 351 -22.38 -1.00 0.89
N LEU A 352 -23.50 -0.29 0.94
CA LEU A 352 -24.40 -0.17 2.08
C LEU A 352 -25.85 -0.39 1.63
N LYS A 353 -26.52 -1.36 2.24
CA LYS A 353 -27.96 -1.62 2.09
C LYS A 353 -28.55 -2.01 3.45
N ASP A 354 -29.60 -1.35 3.90
CA ASP A 354 -30.28 -1.65 5.18
C ASP A 354 -29.34 -1.79 6.40
N LYS A 355 -28.46 -0.81 6.59
CA LYS A 355 -27.38 -0.80 7.62
C LYS A 355 -26.35 -1.92 7.50
N THR A 356 -26.40 -2.69 6.43
CA THR A 356 -25.50 -3.80 6.15
C THR A 356 -24.46 -3.38 5.14
N ILE A 357 -23.19 -3.49 5.51
CA ILE A 357 -22.06 -3.20 4.62
C ILE A 357 -21.59 -4.46 3.91
N PHE A 358 -21.23 -4.33 2.64
CA PHE A 358 -20.71 -5.42 1.82
C PHE A 358 -19.54 -4.95 0.95
N LEU A 359 -18.74 -5.90 0.48
CA LEU A 359 -17.56 -5.61 -0.33
C LEU A 359 -17.95 -5.31 -1.76
N LEU A 360 -17.39 -4.21 -2.29
CA LEU A 360 -17.43 -3.89 -3.71
C LEU A 360 -16.12 -4.39 -4.36
N PRO A 361 -16.09 -4.66 -5.67
CA PRO A 361 -14.85 -5.05 -6.37
C PRO A 361 -13.67 -4.08 -6.14
N GLN A 362 -13.96 -2.80 -5.94
CA GLN A 362 -13.02 -1.72 -5.68
C GLN A 362 -12.59 -1.60 -4.20
N THR A 363 -13.24 -2.33 -3.30
CA THR A 363 -12.95 -2.23 -1.87
C THR A 363 -11.57 -2.81 -1.58
N ASN A 364 -10.64 -1.92 -1.20
CA ASN A 364 -9.27 -2.28 -0.90
C ASN A 364 -8.90 -1.85 0.53
N PHE A 365 -8.51 -2.82 1.37
CA PHE A 365 -8.01 -2.58 2.71
C PHE A 365 -7.28 -3.81 3.25
N ILE A 366 -6.55 -3.61 4.34
CA ILE A 366 -5.91 -4.67 5.12
C ILE A 366 -6.57 -4.76 6.49
N TYR A 367 -6.86 -5.98 6.94
CA TYR A 367 -7.21 -6.24 8.34
C TYR A 367 -5.99 -5.96 9.22
N THR A 368 -5.87 -4.74 9.73
CA THR A 368 -4.92 -4.44 10.81
C THR A 368 -5.62 -4.67 12.16
N SER A 369 -4.87 -4.87 13.25
CA SER A 369 -5.49 -5.03 14.58
C SER A 369 -6.42 -3.87 14.90
N ASP A 370 -5.96 -2.63 14.66
CA ASP A 370 -6.74 -1.42 14.91
C ASP A 370 -7.99 -1.32 14.03
N PHE A 371 -7.89 -1.75 12.76
CA PHE A 371 -9.05 -1.81 11.87
C PHE A 371 -10.09 -2.79 12.41
N CYS A 372 -9.65 -3.99 12.80
CA CYS A 372 -10.53 -5.03 13.31
C CYS A 372 -11.18 -4.62 14.63
N ASP A 373 -10.42 -4.04 15.54
CA ASP A 373 -10.93 -3.58 16.83
C ASP A 373 -11.92 -2.43 16.66
N ALA A 374 -11.65 -1.47 15.75
CA ALA A 374 -12.58 -0.39 15.45
C ALA A 374 -13.88 -0.92 14.79
N LEU A 375 -13.77 -1.88 13.86
CA LEU A 375 -14.93 -2.50 13.22
C LEU A 375 -15.79 -3.28 14.21
N GLU A 376 -15.15 -4.03 15.12
CA GLU A 376 -15.84 -4.78 16.16
C GLU A 376 -16.70 -3.88 17.08
N LYS A 377 -16.26 -2.65 17.34
CA LYS A 377 -16.98 -1.69 18.21
C LYS A 377 -18.24 -1.10 17.59
N VAL A 378 -18.39 -1.18 16.27
CA VAL A 378 -19.57 -0.65 15.54
C VAL A 378 -20.54 -1.73 15.11
N ILE A 379 -20.10 -2.99 15.01
CA ILE A 379 -20.98 -4.15 14.79
C ILE A 379 -21.56 -4.69 16.10
N LYS A 380 -20.97 -4.35 17.25
CA LYS A 380 -21.48 -4.61 18.61
C LYS A 380 -22.16 -3.35 19.16
#